data_AF-A0A937VMK9-F1
#
_entry.id   AF-A0A937VMK9-F1
#
_cell.length_a   1.000
_cell.length_b   1.000
_cell.length_c   1.000
_cell.angle_alpha   90.00
_cell.angle_beta   90.00
_cell.angle_gamma   90.00
#
_symmetry.space_group_name_H-M   'P 1'
#
loop_
_entity.id
_entity.type
_entity.pdbx_description
1 polymer ?
#
loop_
_entity_poly.entity_id
_entity_poly.type
_entity_poly.pdbx_seq_one_letter_code
_entity_poly.pdbx_strand_id
1 'polypeptide(L)' 'IKGYPLLEGYRGQEPADIPYLEGLILKVSEFVEKTPEIKELDLNPVFAYKDGAVAVDARVILEPAS' A
#
# COMPACT_ATOMS: atom_id res chain seq x y z
N ILE A 1 -4.51 -12.64 8.08
CA ILE A 1 -5.39 -11.85 7.17
C ILE A 1 -6.03 -12.83 6.18
N LYS A 2 -7.36 -12.85 6.01
CA LYS A 2 -8.05 -13.84 5.15
C LYS A 2 -7.63 -13.82 3.68
N GLY A 3 -7.16 -12.66 3.19
CA GLY A 3 -6.65 -12.50 1.82
C GLY A 3 -5.19 -12.90 1.61
N TYR A 4 -4.43 -13.25 2.66
CA TYR A 4 -3.02 -13.59 2.55
C TYR A 4 -2.71 -14.72 1.55
N PRO A 5 -3.52 -15.81 1.46
CA PRO A 5 -3.28 -16.85 0.45
C PRO A 5 -3.34 -16.36 -1.00
N LEU A 6 -3.96 -15.21 -1.29
CA LEU A 6 -3.95 -14.62 -2.64
C LEU A 6 -2.60 -14.00 -2.98
N LEU A 7 -1.85 -13.56 -1.97
CA LEU A 7 -0.50 -13.01 -2.15
C LEU A 7 0.55 -14.12 -2.33
N GLU A 8 0.26 -15.35 -1.89
CA GLU A 8 1.11 -16.52 -2.14
C GLU A 8 0.92 -17.12 -3.55
N GLY A 9 0.13 -16.46 -4.40
CA GLY A 9 -0.22 -16.91 -5.75
C GLY A 9 -1.59 -17.60 -5.79
N TYR A 10 -2.37 -17.30 -6.83
CA TYR A 10 -3.70 -17.88 -7.02
C TYR A 10 -3.99 -18.14 -8.51
N ARG A 11 -4.56 -19.31 -8.83
CA ARG A 11 -4.95 -19.71 -10.21
C ARG A 11 -3.85 -19.49 -11.27
N GLY A 12 -2.62 -19.91 -10.96
CA GLY A 12 -1.49 -19.82 -11.89
C GLY A 12 -0.81 -18.44 -11.93
N GLN A 13 -1.20 -17.52 -11.05
CA GLN A 13 -0.41 -16.31 -10.80
C GLN A 13 0.74 -16.63 -9.85
N GLU A 14 1.90 -16.03 -10.14
CA GLU A 14 3.07 -16.05 -9.28
C GLU A 14 2.78 -15.38 -7.93
N PRO A 15 3.46 -15.78 -6.85
CA PRO A 15 3.40 -15.08 -5.57
C PRO A 15 3.82 -13.61 -5.72
N ALA A 16 3.22 -12.74 -4.91
CA ALA A 16 3.66 -11.36 -4.76
C ALA A 16 4.96 -11.27 -3.95
N ASP A 17 5.74 -10.22 -4.19
CA ASP A 17 6.91 -9.88 -3.38
C ASP A 17 6.45 -9.31 -2.03
N ILE A 18 6.26 -10.21 -1.06
CA ILE A 18 5.81 -9.86 0.30
C ILE A 18 6.78 -8.89 0.99
N PRO A 19 8.10 -9.10 0.99
CA PRO A 19 9.05 -8.14 1.55
C PRO A 19 8.94 -6.75 0.92
N TYR A 20 8.74 -6.65 -0.39
CA TYR A 20 8.55 -5.36 -1.05
C TYR A 20 7.25 -4.68 -0.60
N LEU A 21 6.15 -5.44 -0.52
CA LEU A 21 4.86 -4.92 -0.07
C LEU A 21 4.93 -4.42 1.38
N GLU A 22 5.61 -5.15 2.26
CA GLU A 22 5.89 -4.71 3.63
C GLU A 22 6.69 -3.39 3.64
N GLY A 23 7.75 -3.31 2.84
CA GLY A 23 8.55 -2.10 2.69
C GLY A 23 7.74 -0.91 2.17
N LEU A 24 6.79 -1.12 1.27
CA LEU A 24 5.87 -0.09 0.81
C LEU A 24 4.98 0.41 1.95
N ILE A 25 4.41 -0.50 2.74
CA ILE A 25 3.57 -0.14 3.90
C ILE A 25 4.36 0.68 4.92
N LEU A 26 5.59 0.27 5.23
CA LEU A 26 6.47 1.00 6.16
C LEU A 26 6.80 2.41 5.66
N LYS A 27 7.13 2.56 4.36
CA LYS A 27 7.37 3.88 3.76
C LYS A 27 6.14 4.78 3.80
N VAL A 28 4.95 4.22 3.61
CA VAL A 28 3.69 4.97 3.73
C VAL A 28 3.47 5.41 5.17
N SER A 29 3.73 4.55 6.16
CA SER A 29 3.69 4.91 7.58
C SER A 29 4.63 6.07 7.90
N GLU A 30 5.88 5.98 7.47
CA GLU A 30 6.89 7.02 7.68
C GLU A 30 6.51 8.34 6.98
N PHE A 31 5.91 8.27 5.78
CA PHE A 31 5.44 9.44 5.05
C PHE A 31 4.32 10.18 5.81
N VAL A 32 3.32 9.44 6.32
CA VAL A 32 2.21 10.03 7.08
C VAL A 32 2.70 10.61 8.41
N GLU A 33 3.60 9.93 9.11
CA GLU A 33 4.21 10.44 10.36
C GLU A 33 4.95 11.76 10.15
N LYS A 34 5.57 11.96 8.97
CA LYS A 34 6.31 13.17 8.61
C LYS A 34 5.46 14.28 8.03
N THR A 35 4.17 14.04 7.75
CA THR A 35 3.28 14.98 7.05
C THR A 35 2.03 15.22 7.90
N PRO A 36 2.13 16.02 8.98
CA PRO A 36 1.04 16.20 9.95
C PRO A 36 -0.22 16.85 9.38
N GLU A 37 -0.14 17.46 8.19
CA GLU A 37 -1.29 18.03 7.49
C GLU A 37 -2.19 16.94 6.86
N ILE A 38 -1.70 15.70 6.71
CA ILE A 38 -2.50 14.60 6.17
C ILE A 38 -3.44 14.09 7.24
N LYS A 39 -4.73 14.26 7.00
CA LYS A 39 -5.81 13.70 7.81
C LYS A 39 -6.12 12.26 7.45
N GLU A 40 -6.16 11.96 6.15
CA GLU A 40 -6.47 10.63 5.62
C GLU A 40 -5.64 10.38 4.36
N LEU A 41 -5.08 9.17 4.26
CA LEU A 41 -4.42 8.66 3.07
C LEU A 41 -5.01 7.28 2.75
N ASP A 42 -5.58 7.14 1.57
CA ASP A 42 -6.15 5.89 1.05
C ASP A 42 -5.44 5.53 -0.26
N LEU A 43 -4.82 4.34 -0.29
CA LEU A 43 -4.18 3.77 -1.48
C LEU A 43 -5.04 2.61 -1.98
N ASN A 44 -5.83 2.86 -3.02
CA ASN A 44 -6.74 1.85 -3.54
C ASN A 44 -7.04 2.07 -5.03
N PRO A 45 -6.64 1.15 -5.93
CA PRO A 45 -5.99 -0.13 -5.64
C PRO A 45 -4.46 -0.05 -5.53
N VAL A 46 -3.88 -1.00 -4.77
CA VAL A 46 -2.44 -1.33 -4.82
C VAL A 46 -2.29 -2.67 -5.53
N PHE A 47 -1.48 -2.69 -6.59
CA PHE A 47 -1.14 -3.91 -7.31
C PHE A 47 0.19 -4.46 -6.80
N ALA A 48 0.18 -5.74 -6.39
CA ALA A 48 1.36 -6.46 -5.95
C ALA A 48 1.75 -7.50 -7.02
N TYR A 49 3.02 -7.50 -7.37
CA TYR A 49 3.65 -8.35 -8.37
C TYR A 49 4.78 -9.16 -7.73
N LYS A 50 5.33 -10.13 -8.47
CA LYS A 50 6.46 -10.95 -8.03
C LYS A 50 7.76 -10.18 -7.80
N ASP A 51 7.86 -8.96 -8.31
CA ASP A 51 9.07 -8.11 -8.31
C ASP A 51 8.76 -6.66 -7.90
N GLY A 52 7.63 -6.43 -7.23
CA GLY A 52 7.33 -5.12 -6.66
C GLY A 52 5.85 -4.89 -6.37
N ALA A 53 5.52 -3.66 -5.98
CA ALA A 53 4.15 -3.21 -5.78
C ALA A 53 3.99 -1.73 -6.19
N VAL A 54 2.81 -1.39 -6.69
CA VAL A 54 2.47 -0.04 -7.18
C VAL A 54 1.08 0.35 -6.68
N ALA A 55 0.98 1.52 -6.05
CA ALA A 55 -0.31 2.18 -5.84
C ALA A 55 -0.75 2.81 -7.17
N VAL A 56 -1.90 2.38 -7.69
CA VAL A 56 -2.42 2.85 -8.99
C VAL A 56 -3.22 4.13 -8.83
N ASP A 57 -3.86 4.29 -7.66
CA ASP A 57 -4.60 5.47 -7.28
C ASP A 57 -4.34 5.79 -5.81
N ALA A 58 -4.49 7.07 -5.46
CA ALA A 58 -4.29 7.58 -4.12
C ALA A 58 -5.22 8.76 -3.84
N ARG A 59 -5.93 8.71 -2.72
CA ARG A 59 -6.71 9.82 -2.19
C ARG A 59 -6.04 10.36 -0.93
N VAL A 60 -5.82 11.67 -0.89
CA VAL A 60 -5.28 12.37 0.29
C VAL A 60 -6.31 13.41 0.73
N ILE A 61 -6.68 13.37 2.00
CA ILE A 61 -7.48 14.41 2.64
C ILE A 61 -6.56 15.15 3.61
N LEU A 62 -6.53 16.47 3.50
CA LEU A 62 -5.75 17.32 4.39
C LEU A 62 -6.63 17.84 5.54
N GLU A 63 -5.99 18.18 6.66
CA GLU A 63 -6.68 18.95 7.69
C GLU A 63 -7.10 20.32 7.13
N PRO A 64 -8.29 20.83 7.51
CA PRO A 64 -8.71 22.17 7.11
C PRO A 64 -7.72 23.21 7.62
N ALA A 65 -7.41 24.21 6.77
CA ALA A 65 -6.73 25.41 7.24
C ALA A 65 -7.61 26.05 8.33
N SER A 66 -7.01 26.30 9.50
CA SER A 66 -7.65 27.02 10.60
C SER A 66 -7.91 28.48 10.23
#